data_AF-A0A9D5APN6-F1
#
_entry.id   AF-A0A9D5APN6-F1
#
_cell.length_a   1.000
_cell.length_b   1.000
_cell.length_c   1.000
_cell.angle_alpha   90.00
_cell.angle_beta   90.00
_cell.angle_gamma   90.00
#
_symmetry.space_group_name_H-M   'P 1'
#
loop_
_entity.id
_entity.type
_entity.pdbx_description
1 polymer ?
#
loop_
_entity_poly.entity_id
_entity_poly.type
_entity_poly.pdbx_seq_one_letter_code
_entity_poly.pdbx_strand_id
1 'polypeptide(L)'
;VELVGGYYDAGDHVKFGLPMTYSVTMLAWGAIEFSKEMTDLNQIGHTLRAIKWGTDYFVKAHTQPNVLWGQVGDGVSDHYGWERAEDMTTSRTAYKIDEQHPGSDLAGETAAALAAAAIAFRTYNSSYSNLLLVHAKQLFTFADRYRGLYDEFISCAHQFYASYGYSVKEFSWDNKYAGVQTLLSKKVKLVHMHLY
;
A
#
# COMPACT_ATOMS: atom_id res chain seq x y z
N VAL A 1 -8.91 16.56 0.67
CA VAL A 1 -8.90 15.17 0.13
C VAL A 1 -9.87 14.34 0.97
N GLU A 2 -10.62 13.41 0.37
CA GLU A 2 -11.50 12.50 1.12
C GLU A 2 -10.75 11.18 1.40
N LEU A 3 -10.34 10.96 2.66
CA LEU A 3 -9.50 9.83 3.06
C LEU A 3 -10.24 8.81 3.94
N VAL A 4 -11.57 8.70 3.79
CA VAL A 4 -12.38 7.69 4.47
C VAL A 4 -12.14 6.30 3.87
N GLY A 5 -12.06 5.28 4.73
CA GLY A 5 -11.73 3.90 4.39
C GLY A 5 -10.37 3.47 4.94
N GLY A 6 -9.80 2.39 4.41
CA GLY A 6 -8.52 1.85 4.87
C GLY A 6 -8.61 1.21 6.25
N TYR A 7 -7.46 0.81 6.80
CA TYR A 7 -7.37 0.10 8.06
C TYR A 7 -6.81 0.99 9.17
N TYR A 8 -7.32 0.83 10.39
CA TYR A 8 -6.54 1.17 11.57
C TYR A 8 -5.39 0.18 11.70
N ASP A 9 -4.27 0.66 12.21
CA ASP A 9 -3.03 -0.07 12.17
C ASP A 9 -2.97 -1.22 13.20
N ALA A 10 -3.32 -0.92 14.46
CA ALA A 10 -3.28 -1.92 15.53
C ALA A 10 -4.51 -1.80 16.46
N GLY A 11 -4.27 -1.61 17.76
CA GLY A 11 -5.32 -1.31 18.75
C GLY A 11 -5.60 0.19 18.88
N ASP A 12 -4.89 1.01 18.11
CA ASP A 12 -5.08 2.45 17.99
C ASP A 12 -5.98 2.79 16.79
N HIS A 13 -6.13 4.08 16.50
CA HIS A 13 -6.96 4.57 15.41
C HIS A 13 -6.17 5.37 14.36
N VAL A 14 -4.83 5.31 14.41
CA VAL A 14 -3.99 5.89 13.37
C VAL A 14 -4.02 5.00 12.13
N LYS A 15 -4.03 5.65 10.97
CA LYS A 15 -3.86 4.98 9.68
C LYS A 15 -2.42 5.17 9.24
N PHE A 16 -1.51 4.32 9.70
CA PHE A 16 -0.12 4.32 9.26
C PHE A 16 -0.01 3.67 7.87
N GLY A 17 0.37 4.45 6.86
CA GLY A 17 0.39 3.99 5.47
C GLY A 17 1.44 2.92 5.20
N LEU A 18 2.61 3.02 5.83
CA LEU A 18 3.70 2.06 5.61
C LEU A 18 3.32 0.61 6.00
N PRO A 19 2.94 0.31 7.26
CA PRO A 19 2.53 -1.05 7.64
C PRO A 19 1.23 -1.50 6.94
N MET A 20 0.30 -0.59 6.65
CA MET A 20 -0.92 -0.92 5.91
C MET A 20 -0.61 -1.39 4.49
N THR A 21 0.28 -0.70 3.78
CA THR A 21 0.67 -1.06 2.40
C THR A 21 1.37 -2.41 2.37
N TYR A 22 2.31 -2.65 3.29
CA TYR A 22 2.94 -3.95 3.47
C TYR A 22 1.92 -5.08 3.71
N SER A 23 0.96 -4.85 4.61
CA SER A 23 -0.09 -5.85 4.92
C SER A 23 -0.92 -6.20 3.69
N VAL A 24 -1.30 -5.21 2.89
CA VAL A 24 -2.05 -5.43 1.64
C VAL A 24 -1.18 -6.14 0.59
N THR A 25 0.11 -5.82 0.48
CA THR A 25 1.06 -6.57 -0.38
C THR A 25 1.06 -8.05 -0.02
N MET A 26 1.19 -8.38 1.26
CA MET A 26 1.24 -9.77 1.75
C MET A 26 -0.08 -10.51 1.55
N LEU A 27 -1.22 -9.86 1.82
CA LEU A 27 -2.55 -10.44 1.53
C LEU A 27 -2.72 -10.74 0.04
N ALA A 28 -2.35 -9.79 -0.83
CA ALA A 28 -2.44 -9.97 -2.26
C ALA A 28 -1.50 -11.07 -2.78
N TRP A 29 -0.28 -11.17 -2.24
CA TRP A 29 0.62 -12.28 -2.57
C TRP A 29 0.03 -13.62 -2.13
N GLY A 30 -0.46 -13.72 -0.90
CA GLY A 30 -1.14 -14.94 -0.44
C GLY A 30 -2.30 -15.35 -1.34
N ALA A 31 -3.10 -14.39 -1.82
CA ALA A 31 -4.19 -14.65 -2.78
C ALA A 31 -3.69 -15.14 -4.14
N ILE A 32 -2.51 -14.72 -4.59
CA ILE A 32 -1.90 -15.18 -5.85
C ILE A 32 -1.34 -16.59 -5.69
N GLU A 33 -0.57 -16.82 -4.62
CA GLU A 33 0.17 -18.07 -4.43
C GLU A 33 -0.78 -19.23 -4.07
N PHE A 34 -1.75 -18.96 -3.20
CA PHE A 34 -2.66 -19.97 -2.65
C PHE A 34 -4.09 -19.80 -3.17
N SER A 35 -4.25 -19.29 -4.40
CA SER A 35 -5.57 -19.00 -4.98
C SER A 35 -6.46 -20.24 -5.02
N LYS A 36 -5.89 -21.42 -5.27
CA LYS A 36 -6.64 -22.67 -5.36
C LYS A 36 -7.17 -23.07 -3.99
N GLU A 37 -6.31 -23.11 -2.98
CA GLU A 37 -6.64 -23.45 -1.61
C GLU A 37 -7.68 -22.50 -1.02
N MET A 38 -7.51 -21.19 -1.24
CA MET A 38 -8.49 -20.19 -0.79
C MET A 38 -9.83 -20.32 -1.52
N THR A 39 -9.84 -20.79 -2.78
CA THR A 39 -11.09 -21.05 -3.52
C THR A 39 -11.76 -22.33 -3.01
N ASP A 40 -10.99 -23.40 -2.81
CA ASP A 40 -11.46 -24.68 -2.29
C ASP A 40 -12.06 -24.53 -0.87
N LEU A 41 -11.54 -23.59 -0.07
CA LEU A 41 -12.06 -23.22 1.27
C LEU A 41 -13.14 -22.12 1.25
N ASN A 42 -13.59 -21.67 0.07
CA ASN A 42 -14.55 -20.59 -0.12
C ASN A 42 -14.15 -19.26 0.57
N GLN A 43 -12.85 -18.99 0.70
CA GLN A 43 -12.30 -17.79 1.32
C GLN A 43 -11.87 -16.72 0.29
N ILE A 44 -11.66 -17.08 -0.98
CA ILE A 44 -11.12 -16.14 -1.99
C ILE A 44 -11.92 -14.84 -2.08
N GLY A 45 -13.25 -14.90 -1.97
CA GLY A 45 -14.10 -13.70 -1.96
C GLY A 45 -13.88 -12.80 -0.75
N HIS A 46 -13.64 -13.37 0.43
CA HIS A 46 -13.31 -12.60 1.64
C HIS A 46 -11.91 -11.98 1.53
N THR A 47 -10.94 -12.75 1.07
CA THR A 47 -9.57 -12.28 0.84
C THR A 47 -9.54 -11.10 -0.13
N LEU A 48 -10.22 -11.23 -1.27
CA LEU A 48 -10.30 -10.13 -2.25
C LEU A 48 -11.00 -8.91 -1.68
N ARG A 49 -12.05 -9.05 -0.87
CA ARG A 49 -12.68 -7.89 -0.20
C ARG A 49 -11.71 -7.19 0.76
N ALA A 50 -10.91 -7.93 1.52
CA ALA A 50 -9.92 -7.35 2.42
C ALA A 50 -8.83 -6.59 1.66
N ILE A 51 -8.29 -7.19 0.59
CA ILE A 51 -7.33 -6.50 -0.30
C ILE A 51 -7.97 -5.23 -0.88
N LYS A 52 -9.22 -5.33 -1.37
CA LYS A 52 -9.94 -4.19 -1.97
C LYS A 52 -10.11 -3.03 -1.00
N TRP A 53 -10.40 -3.31 0.28
CA TRP A 53 -10.60 -2.28 1.29
C TRP A 53 -9.34 -1.41 1.47
N GLY A 54 -8.17 -2.04 1.47
CA GLY A 54 -6.89 -1.34 1.47
C GLY A 54 -6.59 -0.60 0.17
N THR A 55 -6.77 -1.26 -0.99
CA THR A 55 -6.43 -0.64 -2.28
C THR A 55 -7.39 0.48 -2.69
N ASP A 56 -8.67 0.42 -2.31
CA ASP A 56 -9.60 1.54 -2.49
C ASP A 56 -9.12 2.78 -1.73
N TYR A 57 -8.59 2.60 -0.52
CA TYR A 57 -7.99 3.68 0.24
C TYR A 57 -6.71 4.21 -0.41
N PHE A 58 -5.83 3.34 -0.91
CA PHE A 58 -4.60 3.78 -1.61
C PHE A 58 -4.91 4.58 -2.87
N VAL A 59 -5.95 4.21 -3.63
CA VAL A 59 -6.41 4.98 -4.79
C VAL A 59 -6.90 6.37 -4.37
N LYS A 60 -7.65 6.50 -3.27
CA LYS A 60 -8.06 7.80 -2.70
C LYS A 60 -6.87 8.62 -2.19
N ALA A 61 -5.89 7.95 -1.58
CA ALA A 61 -4.68 8.56 -1.02
C ALA A 61 -3.67 8.99 -2.10
N HIS A 62 -3.72 8.43 -3.30
CA HIS A 62 -2.88 8.81 -4.42
C HIS A 62 -3.59 9.84 -5.32
N THR A 63 -3.54 11.11 -4.91
CA THR A 63 -4.36 12.18 -5.52
C THR A 63 -3.78 12.76 -6.81
N GLN A 64 -2.46 12.65 -7.02
CA GLN A 64 -1.74 13.11 -8.20
C GLN A 64 -0.51 12.21 -8.39
N PRO A 65 0.07 12.09 -9.61
CA PRO A 65 1.14 11.14 -9.90
C PRO A 65 2.32 11.12 -8.90
N ASN A 66 2.67 12.28 -8.34
CA ASN A 66 3.76 12.46 -7.37
C ASN A 66 3.25 12.95 -6.01
N VAL A 67 2.03 12.60 -5.60
CA VAL A 67 1.45 12.96 -4.29
C VAL A 67 0.75 11.76 -3.67
N LEU A 68 1.21 11.34 -2.48
CA LEU A 68 0.62 10.24 -1.72
C LEU A 68 0.36 10.65 -0.27
N TRP A 69 -0.88 10.51 0.19
CA TRP A 69 -1.26 10.69 1.60
C TRP A 69 -0.90 9.44 2.41
N GLY A 70 0.12 9.57 3.26
CA GLY A 70 0.78 8.45 3.93
C GLY A 70 0.29 8.18 5.35
N GLN A 71 -0.36 9.14 6.00
CA GLN A 71 -0.86 8.96 7.35
C GLN A 71 -2.11 9.80 7.59
N VAL A 72 -3.05 9.26 8.37
CA VAL A 72 -4.19 10.01 8.92
C VAL A 72 -4.23 9.78 10.41
N GLY A 73 -4.04 10.86 11.17
CA GLY A 73 -3.88 10.83 12.62
C GLY A 73 -2.48 11.14 13.10
N ASP A 74 -2.42 11.63 14.33
CA ASP A 74 -1.18 11.78 15.09
C ASP A 74 -1.15 10.75 16.22
N GLY A 75 -0.15 9.86 16.21
CA GLY A 75 -0.09 8.74 17.16
C GLY A 75 0.02 9.17 18.62
N VAL A 76 0.67 10.29 18.93
CA VAL A 76 0.76 10.76 20.32
C VAL A 76 -0.62 11.11 20.85
N SER A 77 -1.38 11.91 20.09
CA SER A 77 -2.73 12.31 20.50
C SER A 77 -3.71 11.15 20.48
N ASP A 78 -3.60 10.25 19.50
CA ASP A 78 -4.46 9.09 19.34
C ASP A 78 -4.31 8.11 20.51
N HIS A 79 -3.07 7.83 20.90
CA HIS A 79 -2.74 6.85 21.96
C HIS A 79 -3.02 7.37 23.37
N TYR A 80 -3.37 8.65 23.52
CA TYR A 80 -3.81 9.21 24.81
C TYR A 80 -5.24 8.78 25.16
N GLY A 81 -6.07 8.50 24.16
CA GLY A 81 -7.47 8.11 24.33
C GLY A 81 -7.67 6.59 24.24
N TRP A 82 -8.38 6.01 25.20
CA TRP A 82 -8.91 4.65 25.10
C TRP A 82 -10.41 4.72 24.87
N GLU A 83 -10.82 4.76 23.61
CA GLU A 83 -12.21 4.93 23.20
C GLU A 83 -12.55 4.05 22.00
N ARG A 84 -13.83 3.97 21.65
CA ARG A 84 -14.23 3.31 20.41
C ARG A 84 -13.93 4.23 19.24
N ALA A 85 -13.62 3.66 18.08
CA ALA A 85 -13.30 4.42 16.87
C ALA A 85 -14.41 5.41 16.47
N GLU A 86 -15.67 5.10 16.76
CA GLU A 86 -16.82 5.93 16.39
C GLU A 86 -16.97 7.16 17.30
N ASP A 87 -16.34 7.13 18.48
CA ASP A 87 -16.43 8.20 19.49
C ASP A 87 -15.20 9.14 19.48
N MET A 88 -14.24 8.89 18.57
CA MET A 88 -12.99 9.63 18.53
C MET A 88 -13.18 11.15 18.47
N THR A 89 -12.47 11.83 19.37
CA THR A 89 -12.40 13.31 19.37
C THR A 89 -11.01 13.86 19.04
N THR A 90 -10.02 12.98 18.90
CA THR A 90 -8.64 13.35 18.57
C THR A 90 -8.51 13.86 17.13
N SER A 91 -7.53 14.74 16.88
CA SER A 91 -7.32 15.28 15.53
C SER A 91 -6.98 14.16 14.53
N ARG A 92 -7.63 14.19 13.35
CA ARG A 92 -7.33 13.29 12.22
C ARG A 92 -6.54 14.00 11.12
N THR A 93 -5.52 14.76 11.51
CA THR A 93 -4.62 15.44 10.57
C THR A 93 -4.08 14.44 9.56
N ALA A 94 -4.14 14.78 8.27
CA ALA A 94 -3.59 13.96 7.20
C ALA A 94 -2.22 14.48 6.78
N TYR A 95 -1.28 13.56 6.56
CA TYR A 95 0.11 13.84 6.17
C TYR A 95 0.39 13.19 4.82
N LYS A 96 1.22 13.83 4.01
CA LYS A 96 1.55 13.39 2.65
C LYS A 96 3.04 13.48 2.37
N ILE A 97 3.45 12.71 1.36
CA ILE A 97 4.72 12.87 0.66
C ILE A 97 4.46 13.43 -0.74
N ASP A 98 5.40 14.21 -1.25
CA ASP A 98 5.38 14.81 -2.58
C ASP A 98 6.80 15.04 -3.14
N GLU A 99 6.93 15.75 -4.25
CA GLU A 99 8.23 16.00 -4.91
C GLU A 99 9.22 16.77 -4.02
N GLN A 100 8.73 17.63 -3.13
CA GLN A 100 9.55 18.41 -2.20
C GLN A 100 9.82 17.64 -0.90
N HIS A 101 8.93 16.72 -0.53
CA HIS A 101 8.97 15.91 0.68
C HIS A 101 8.84 14.42 0.32
N PRO A 102 9.88 13.82 -0.29
CA PRO A 102 9.78 12.47 -0.88
C PRO A 102 9.66 11.36 0.18
N GLY A 103 9.14 10.21 -0.24
CA GLY A 103 9.10 8.99 0.57
C GLY A 103 9.11 7.76 -0.32
N SER A 104 10.28 7.42 -0.85
CA SER A 104 10.47 6.32 -1.81
C SER A 104 10.05 4.99 -1.26
N ASP A 105 10.28 4.79 0.02
CA ASP A 105 9.87 3.63 0.78
C ASP A 105 8.34 3.51 0.84
N LEU A 106 7.62 4.52 1.31
CA LEU A 106 6.15 4.48 1.38
C LEU A 106 5.52 4.38 -0.02
N ALA A 107 5.96 5.21 -0.96
CA ALA A 107 5.45 5.20 -2.33
C ALA A 107 5.77 3.88 -3.04
N GLY A 108 6.97 3.33 -2.84
CA GLY A 108 7.38 2.03 -3.37
C GLY A 108 6.56 0.87 -2.82
N GLU A 109 6.29 0.84 -1.52
CA GLU A 109 5.45 -0.23 -0.91
C GLU A 109 4.01 -0.12 -1.40
N THR A 110 3.48 1.10 -1.50
CA THR A 110 2.13 1.33 -2.04
C THR A 110 2.05 0.86 -3.49
N ALA A 111 3.09 1.11 -4.30
CA ALA A 111 3.18 0.59 -5.65
C ALA A 111 3.22 -0.94 -5.68
N ALA A 112 3.92 -1.58 -4.74
CA ALA A 112 3.98 -3.04 -4.61
C ALA A 112 2.61 -3.64 -4.29
N ALA A 113 1.93 -3.06 -3.30
CA ALA A 113 0.59 -3.47 -2.88
C ALA A 113 -0.41 -3.39 -4.02
N LEU A 114 -0.43 -2.26 -4.74
CA LEU A 114 -1.32 -2.04 -5.88
C LEU A 114 -0.98 -2.98 -7.06
N ALA A 115 0.30 -3.23 -7.33
CA ALA A 115 0.72 -4.15 -8.38
C ALA A 115 0.36 -5.62 -8.04
N ALA A 116 0.58 -6.05 -6.80
CA ALA A 116 0.18 -7.39 -6.32
C ALA A 116 -1.35 -7.55 -6.42
N ALA A 117 -2.10 -6.59 -5.90
CA ALA A 117 -3.56 -6.60 -5.95
C ALA A 117 -4.06 -6.60 -7.41
N ALA A 118 -3.43 -5.86 -8.32
CA ALA A 118 -3.78 -5.92 -9.74
C ALA A 118 -3.69 -7.33 -10.31
N ILE A 119 -2.72 -8.15 -9.89
CA ILE A 119 -2.63 -9.56 -10.31
C ILE A 119 -3.76 -10.36 -9.66
N ALA A 120 -3.95 -10.23 -8.34
CA ALA A 120 -4.98 -10.95 -7.59
C ALA A 120 -6.40 -10.70 -8.15
N PHE A 121 -6.71 -9.48 -8.60
CA PHE A 121 -8.01 -9.14 -9.17
C PHE A 121 -8.15 -9.45 -10.66
N ARG A 122 -7.09 -9.84 -11.38
CA ARG A 122 -7.10 -9.89 -12.85
C ARG A 122 -8.25 -10.69 -13.44
N THR A 123 -8.54 -11.86 -12.88
CA THR A 123 -9.60 -12.78 -13.34
C THR A 123 -10.97 -12.45 -12.78
N TYR A 124 -11.04 -11.68 -11.68
CA TYR A 124 -12.29 -11.38 -10.97
C TYR A 124 -12.84 -9.98 -11.30
N ASN A 125 -11.97 -9.03 -11.63
CA ASN A 125 -12.32 -7.67 -12.01
C ASN A 125 -11.17 -7.01 -12.79
N SER A 126 -11.16 -7.20 -14.11
CA SER A 126 -10.11 -6.69 -15.00
C SER A 126 -10.05 -5.16 -15.07
N SER A 127 -11.20 -4.48 -14.97
CA SER A 127 -11.27 -3.02 -14.95
C SER A 127 -10.55 -2.45 -13.72
N TYR A 128 -10.86 -2.98 -12.53
CA TYR A 128 -10.20 -2.58 -11.29
C TYR A 128 -8.72 -2.96 -11.28
N SER A 129 -8.37 -4.15 -11.76
CA SER A 129 -6.96 -4.56 -11.96
C SER A 129 -6.15 -3.56 -12.80
N ASN A 130 -6.75 -3.04 -13.89
CA ASN A 130 -6.09 -2.04 -14.73
C ASN A 130 -5.95 -0.70 -14.03
N LEU A 131 -6.96 -0.25 -13.29
CA LEU A 131 -6.88 0.96 -12.46
C LEU A 131 -5.72 0.86 -11.45
N LEU A 132 -5.66 -0.24 -10.70
CA LEU A 132 -4.59 -0.46 -9.71
C LEU A 132 -3.19 -0.40 -10.35
N LEU A 133 -3.04 -0.97 -11.55
CA LEU A 133 -1.77 -0.92 -12.28
C LEU A 133 -1.36 0.50 -12.68
N VAL A 134 -2.31 1.37 -13.03
CA VAL A 134 -2.02 2.77 -13.37
C VAL A 134 -1.42 3.48 -12.16
N HIS A 135 -2.07 3.39 -10.99
CA HIS A 135 -1.58 3.98 -9.76
C HIS A 135 -0.23 3.38 -9.33
N ALA A 136 -0.06 2.05 -9.45
CA ALA A 136 1.19 1.37 -9.12
C ALA A 136 2.37 1.90 -9.94
N LYS A 137 2.21 2.07 -11.26
CA LYS A 137 3.26 2.58 -12.14
C LYS A 137 3.65 4.01 -11.80
N GLN A 138 2.66 4.88 -11.57
CA GLN A 138 2.88 6.27 -11.19
C GLN A 138 3.64 6.38 -9.86
N LEU A 139 3.20 5.67 -8.82
CA LEU A 139 3.87 5.68 -7.52
C LEU A 139 5.27 5.07 -7.56
N PHE A 140 5.48 4.04 -8.38
CA PHE A 140 6.82 3.51 -8.62
C PHE A 140 7.74 4.55 -9.26
N THR A 141 7.27 5.26 -10.28
CA THR A 141 8.03 6.35 -10.91
C THR A 141 8.28 7.51 -9.95
N PHE A 142 7.30 7.90 -9.14
CA PHE A 142 7.45 8.91 -8.10
C PHE A 142 8.53 8.50 -7.09
N ALA A 143 8.43 7.28 -6.55
CA ALA A 143 9.40 6.73 -5.61
C ALA A 143 10.83 6.73 -6.20
N ASP A 144 10.96 6.32 -7.47
CA ASP A 144 12.27 6.18 -8.14
C ASP A 144 12.91 7.53 -8.45
N ARG A 145 12.10 8.50 -8.86
CA ARG A 145 12.59 9.81 -9.30
C ARG A 145 12.92 10.75 -8.14
N TYR A 146 12.16 10.68 -7.05
CA TYR A 146 12.32 11.55 -5.89
C TYR A 146 12.69 10.70 -4.67
N ARG A 147 13.99 10.65 -4.37
CA ARG A 147 14.55 9.75 -3.35
C ARG A 147 14.49 10.36 -1.95
N GLY A 148 13.95 9.63 -0.98
CA GLY A 148 13.90 10.02 0.43
C GLY A 148 13.19 8.98 1.30
N LEU A 149 13.38 9.08 2.62
CA LEU A 149 12.64 8.27 3.60
C LEU A 149 11.36 9.01 4.01
N TYR A 150 10.22 8.34 4.00
CA TYR A 150 8.95 9.02 4.25
C TYR A 150 8.85 9.64 5.65
N ASP A 151 9.48 9.04 6.65
CA ASP A 151 9.43 9.44 8.05
C ASP A 151 10.36 10.62 8.37
N GLU A 152 11.24 11.02 7.43
CA GLU A 152 11.93 12.32 7.51
C GLU A 152 10.94 13.49 7.33
N PHE A 153 9.84 13.26 6.61
CA PHE A 153 8.86 14.29 6.25
C PHE A 153 7.48 14.10 6.89
N ILE A 154 7.06 12.86 7.10
CA ILE A 154 5.95 12.49 7.99
C ILE A 154 6.56 12.13 9.35
N SER A 155 7.16 13.13 10.00
CA SER A 155 7.97 12.93 11.21
C SER A 155 7.19 12.37 12.40
N CYS A 156 5.87 12.57 12.46
CA CYS A 156 5.02 11.95 13.47
C CYS A 156 4.96 10.41 13.35
N ALA A 157 5.38 9.83 12.22
CA ALA A 157 5.49 8.38 12.03
C ALA A 157 6.80 7.79 12.60
N HIS A 158 7.85 8.60 12.76
CA HIS A 158 9.20 8.12 13.03
C HIS A 158 9.31 7.28 14.32
N GLN A 159 8.61 7.66 15.38
CA GLN A 159 8.63 6.92 16.65
C GLN A 159 7.80 5.62 16.63
N PHE A 160 7.02 5.37 15.57
CA PHE A 160 6.13 4.21 15.45
C PHE A 160 6.62 3.26 14.34
N TYR A 161 6.79 3.78 13.13
CA TYR A 161 7.16 3.03 11.93
C TYR A 161 8.31 3.72 11.19
N ALA A 162 9.46 3.87 11.87
CA ALA A 162 10.67 4.42 11.26
C ALA A 162 11.09 3.62 10.01
N SER A 163 11.67 4.33 9.04
CA SER A 163 12.29 3.70 7.89
C SER A 163 13.80 3.65 8.01
N TYR A 164 14.40 2.51 7.67
CA TYR A 164 15.84 2.29 7.78
C TYR A 164 16.55 2.23 6.42
N GLY A 165 15.83 2.44 5.31
CA GLY A 165 16.43 2.53 3.99
C GLY A 165 15.45 2.36 2.83
N TYR A 166 15.82 2.94 1.68
CA TYR A 166 15.14 2.76 0.37
C TYR A 166 16.09 2.26 -0.74
N SER A 167 17.40 2.13 -0.46
CA SER A 167 18.42 1.88 -1.47
C SER A 167 18.56 0.40 -1.84
N VAL A 168 18.56 0.11 -3.15
CA VAL A 168 18.85 -1.21 -3.72
C VAL A 168 20.34 -1.52 -3.57
N LYS A 169 20.75 -2.16 -2.47
CA LYS A 169 22.12 -2.72 -2.32
C LYS A 169 22.15 -4.24 -2.40
N GLU A 170 21.03 -4.90 -2.13
CA GLU A 170 20.87 -6.36 -2.19
C GLU A 170 19.39 -6.70 -2.49
N PHE A 171 19.13 -7.91 -3.00
CA PHE A 171 17.77 -8.42 -3.11
C PHE A 171 17.25 -8.76 -1.69
N SER A 172 16.27 -8.00 -1.21
CA SER A 172 15.59 -8.23 0.07
C SER A 172 14.11 -7.95 -0.13
N TRP A 173 13.23 -8.53 0.68
CA TRP A 173 11.82 -8.14 0.68
C TRP A 173 11.62 -6.70 1.20
N ASP A 174 12.52 -6.20 2.06
CA ASP A 174 12.60 -4.77 2.42
C ASP A 174 12.94 -3.89 1.20
N ASN A 175 13.37 -4.50 0.10
CA ASN A 175 13.57 -3.82 -1.16
C ASN A 175 12.26 -3.81 -1.96
N LYS A 176 11.48 -2.78 -1.67
CA LYS A 176 10.17 -2.51 -2.27
C LYS A 176 10.20 -2.44 -3.79
N TYR A 177 11.33 -2.03 -4.37
CA TYR A 177 11.57 -2.06 -5.81
C TYR A 177 11.69 -3.48 -6.36
N ALA A 178 12.36 -4.39 -5.65
CA ALA A 178 12.48 -5.79 -6.06
C ALA A 178 11.12 -6.52 -5.97
N GLY A 179 10.30 -6.21 -4.97
CA GLY A 179 8.92 -6.68 -4.85
C GLY A 179 8.05 -6.23 -6.04
N VAL A 180 8.03 -4.93 -6.33
CA VAL A 180 7.32 -4.37 -7.50
C VAL A 180 7.80 -5.00 -8.80
N GLN A 181 9.12 -5.09 -9.02
CA GLN A 181 9.70 -5.68 -10.23
C GLN A 181 9.36 -7.17 -10.37
N THR A 182 9.38 -7.94 -9.28
CA THR A 182 9.00 -9.35 -9.29
C THR A 182 7.53 -9.51 -9.68
N LEU A 183 6.64 -8.71 -9.10
CA LEU A 183 5.20 -8.75 -9.41
C LEU A 183 4.91 -8.26 -10.84
N LEU A 184 5.54 -7.16 -11.28
CA LEU A 184 5.44 -6.69 -12.66
C LEU A 184 5.98 -7.73 -13.64
N SER A 185 7.07 -8.43 -13.33
CA SER A 185 7.62 -9.49 -14.19
C SER A 185 6.70 -10.72 -14.25
N LYS A 186 6.04 -11.11 -13.16
CA LYS A 186 4.96 -12.13 -13.18
C LYS A 186 3.84 -11.71 -14.12
N LYS A 187 3.48 -10.42 -14.16
CA LYS A 187 2.50 -9.89 -15.12
C LYS A 187 2.96 -10.01 -16.57
N VAL A 188 4.24 -9.71 -16.87
CA VAL A 188 4.82 -9.82 -18.23
C VAL A 188 4.91 -11.28 -18.69
N LYS A 189 5.34 -12.22 -17.81
CA LYS A 189 5.40 -13.66 -18.15
C LYS A 189 4.01 -14.26 -18.43
N LEU A 190 2.97 -13.84 -17.72
CA LEU A 190 1.59 -14.26 -17.96
C LEU A 190 1.00 -13.74 -19.29
N VAL A 191 1.56 -12.68 -19.90
CA VAL A 191 1.14 -12.23 -21.25
C VAL A 191 1.75 -13.12 -22.34
N HIS A 192 2.95 -13.68 -22.11
CA HIS A 192 3.60 -14.59 -23.07
C HIS A 192 3.04 -16.04 -23.03
N MET A 193 2.40 -16.46 -21.93
CA MET A 193 1.77 -17.79 -21.81
C MET A 193 0.39 -17.91 -22.49
N HIS A 194 -0.12 -16.86 -23.14
CA HIS A 194 -1.39 -16.89 -23.89
C HIS A 194 -1.19 -16.65 -25.40
N LEU A 195 0.05 -16.78 -25.90
CA LEU A 195 0.40 -16.63 -27.31
C LEU A 195 0.97 -17.91 -27.94
N TYR A 196 0.69 -19.09 -27.36
CA TYR A 196 0.94 -20.39 -27.97
C TYR A 196 -0.24 -21.31 -27.77
#